data_AF-A0A2M9N0I9-F1
#
_entry.id   AF-A0A2M9N0I9-F1
#
_cell.length_a   1.000
_cell.length_b   1.000
_cell.length_c   1.000
_cell.angle_alpha   90.00
_cell.angle_beta   90.00
_cell.angle_gamma   90.00
#
_symmetry.space_group_name_H-M   'P 1'
#
loop_
_entity.id
_entity.type
_entity.pdbx_description
1 polymer ?
#
loop_
_entity_poly.entity_id
_entity_poly.type
_entity_poly.pdbx_seq_one_letter_code
_entity_poly.pdbx_strand_id
1 'polypeptide(L)' 'MIHPKDDYGVLGNKIEVDSDVNEDRNREEQLDDSFEAWYGNINHQVKQKLDLTSVPQDSVFDSAVGMDEDPSED' A
#
# COMPACT_ATOMS: atom_id res chain seq x y z
N MET A 1 20.71 0.91 -0.30
CA MET A 1 19.50 0.57 0.46
C MET A 1 19.87 -0.47 1.49
N ILE A 2 19.52 -0.25 2.76
CA ILE A 2 19.65 -1.29 3.80
C ILE A 2 18.48 -2.23 3.55
N HIS A 3 18.75 -3.45 3.11
CA HIS A 3 17.73 -4.48 3.09
C HIS A 3 17.36 -4.74 4.56
N PRO A 4 16.09 -4.59 4.97
CA PRO A 4 15.68 -5.05 6.29
C PRO A 4 16.09 -6.51 6.39
N LYS A 5 16.72 -6.89 7.51
CA LYS A 5 16.99 -8.31 7.74
C LYS A 5 15.64 -9.04 7.66
N ASP A 6 15.67 -10.14 6.92
CA ASP A 6 14.60 -11.11 6.81
C ASP A 6 14.47 -11.89 8.14
N ASP A 7 14.30 -11.14 9.23
CA ASP A 7 14.23 -11.67 10.60
C ASP A 7 12.93 -12.44 10.82
N TYR A 8 11.90 -12.06 10.07
CA TYR A 8 10.67 -12.78 9.81
C TYR A 8 10.83 -13.25 8.37
N GLY A 9 11.02 -14.52 8.04
CA GLY A 9 11.37 -15.09 6.72
C GLY A 9 10.55 -14.72 5.47
N VAL A 10 9.81 -13.61 5.47
CA VAL A 10 9.00 -12.99 4.41
C VAL A 10 9.73 -12.86 3.05
N LEU A 11 11.06 -12.73 3.02
CA LEU A 11 11.84 -12.51 1.79
C LEU A 11 12.53 -13.79 1.26
N GLY A 12 12.41 -14.92 1.95
CA GLY A 12 12.99 -16.20 1.53
C GLY A 12 11.99 -17.34 1.61
N ASN A 13 12.19 -18.43 0.84
CA ASN A 13 11.40 -19.68 0.98
C ASN A 13 11.68 -20.43 2.30
N LYS A 14 12.06 -19.71 3.36
CA LYS A 14 12.35 -20.28 4.68
C LYS A 14 11.13 -20.01 5.54
N ILE A 15 10.38 -21.08 5.82
CA ILE A 15 9.35 -21.10 6.87
C ILE A 15 9.94 -20.48 8.13
N GLU A 16 9.24 -19.51 8.69
CA GLU A 16 9.59 -18.95 10.00
C GLU A 16 9.56 -20.06 11.03
N VAL A 17 10.63 -20.13 11.82
CA VAL A 17 10.75 -21.08 12.92
C VAL A 17 10.79 -20.25 14.18
N ASP A 18 9.65 -20.16 14.85
CA ASP A 18 9.51 -19.56 16.16
C ASP A 18 10.36 -20.33 17.18
N SER A 19 10.66 -19.69 18.31
CA SER A 19 11.49 -20.30 19.37
C SER A 19 10.79 -21.46 20.12
N ASP A 20 9.61 -21.85 19.66
CA ASP A 20 8.78 -22.94 20.17
C ASP A 20 9.40 -24.31 19.85
N VAL A 21 9.59 -25.14 20.89
CA VAL A 21 10.20 -26.48 20.75
C VAL A 21 9.23 -27.50 20.13
N ASN A 22 7.92 -27.23 20.13
CA ASN A 22 6.84 -28.06 19.60
C ASN A 22 6.18 -27.44 18.35
N GLU A 23 6.92 -26.61 17.64
CA GLU A 23 6.41 -25.97 16.43
C GLU A 23 5.89 -26.98 15.41
N ASP A 24 4.68 -26.72 14.90
CA ASP A 24 4.06 -27.49 13.82
C ASP A 24 4.28 -26.74 12.51
N ARG A 25 5.15 -27.28 11.66
CA ARG A 25 5.49 -26.68 10.36
C ARG A 25 4.28 -26.42 9.46
N ASN A 26 3.22 -27.25 9.56
CA ASN A 26 2.01 -27.03 8.77
C ASN A 26 1.16 -25.89 9.32
N ARG A 27 1.27 -25.60 10.63
CA ARG A 27 0.64 -24.43 11.24
C ARG A 27 1.37 -23.16 10.82
N GLU A 28 2.70 -23.16 10.84
CA GLU A 28 3.47 -21.99 10.44
C GLU A 28 3.26 -21.64 8.97
N GLU A 29 3.23 -22.63 8.07
CA GLU A 29 2.91 -22.40 6.66
C GLU A 29 1.52 -21.75 6.47
N GLN A 30 0.52 -22.17 7.26
CA GLN A 30 -0.80 -21.52 7.24
C GLN A 30 -0.79 -20.09 7.80
N LEU A 31 0.05 -19.82 8.79
CA LEU A 31 0.20 -18.49 9.37
C LEU A 31 0.87 -17.55 8.38
N ASP A 32 1.97 -17.99 7.75
CA ASP A 32 2.67 -17.27 6.68
C ASP A 32 1.71 -16.95 5.52
N ASP A 33 0.99 -17.95 5.00
CA ASP A 33 -0.01 -17.78 3.94
C ASP A 33 -1.10 -16.77 4.33
N SER A 34 -1.59 -16.86 5.58
CA SER A 34 -2.64 -15.96 6.07
C SER A 34 -2.15 -14.52 6.23
N PHE A 35 -0.89 -14.35 6.64
CA PHE A 35 -0.27 -13.04 6.82
C PHE A 35 0.00 -12.37 5.47
N GLU A 36 0.55 -13.10 4.50
CA GLU A 36 0.75 -12.59 3.15
C GLU A 36 -0.57 -12.15 2.51
N ALA A 37 -1.62 -12.98 2.61
CA ALA A 37 -2.94 -12.66 2.09
C ALA A 37 -3.53 -11.40 2.75
N TRP A 38 -3.38 -11.27 4.07
CA TRP A 38 -3.84 -10.11 4.81
C TRP A 38 -3.07 -8.84 4.40
N TYR A 39 -1.74 -8.90 4.35
CA TYR A 39 -0.88 -7.77 3.99
C TYR A 39 -1.15 -7.29 2.56
N GLY A 40 -1.28 -8.21 1.61
CA GLY A 40 -1.65 -7.91 0.23
C GLY A 40 -3.01 -7.21 0.11
N ASN A 41 -4.01 -7.68 0.86
CA ASN A 41 -5.34 -7.06 0.90
C ASN A 41 -5.29 -5.62 1.45
N ILE A 42 -4.55 -5.37 2.53
CA ILE A 42 -4.37 -4.02 3.08
C ILE A 42 -3.74 -3.09 2.04
N ASN A 43 -2.69 -3.54 1.36
CA ASN A 43 -2.03 -2.74 0.32
C ASN A 43 -3.00 -2.38 -0.83
N HIS A 44 -3.84 -3.32 -1.26
CA HIS A 44 -4.89 -3.05 -2.25
C HIS A 44 -5.91 -2.03 -1.77
N GLN A 45 -6.38 -2.14 -0.52
CA GLN A 45 -7.32 -1.17 0.05
C GLN A 45 -6.73 0.23 0.17
N VAL A 46 -5.46 0.34 0.56
CA VAL A 46 -4.75 1.62 0.64
C VAL A 46 -4.66 2.27 -0.74
N LYS A 47 -4.27 1.51 -1.77
CA LYS A 47 -4.19 2.01 -3.16
C LYS A 47 -5.55 2.48 -3.67
N GLN A 48 -6.60 1.68 -3.49
CA GLN A 48 -7.96 2.06 -3.91
C GLN A 48 -8.43 3.35 -3.21
N LYS A 49 -8.17 3.47 -1.91
CA LYS A 49 -8.52 4.68 -1.17
C LYS A 49 -7.68 5.88 -1.62
N LEU A 50 -6.40 5.70 -1.91
CA LEU A 50 -5.55 6.76 -2.42
C LEU A 50 -6.06 7.26 -3.77
N ASP A 51 -6.43 6.34 -4.68
CA ASP A 51 -6.98 6.69 -5.99
C ASP A 51 -8.32 7.44 -5.86
N LEU A 52 -9.20 7.02 -4.94
CA LEU A 52 -10.48 7.68 -4.69
C LEU A 52 -10.34 9.05 -3.99
N THR A 53 -9.34 9.22 -3.14
CA THR A 53 -9.13 10.45 -2.36
C THR A 53 -8.11 11.39 -3.00
N SER A 54 -7.56 11.01 -4.15
CA SER A 54 -6.68 11.84 -4.96
C SER A 54 -7.48 13.00 -5.53
N VAL A 55 -7.46 14.11 -4.79
CA VAL A 55 -7.97 15.40 -5.27
C VAL A 55 -6.83 16.16 -5.94
N PRO A 56 -7.10 16.83 -7.08
CA PRO A 56 -6.14 17.77 -7.67
C PRO A 56 -5.67 18.76 -6.60
N GLN A 57 -4.36 19.01 -6.57
CA GLN A 57 -3.79 20.01 -5.64
C GLN A 57 -4.19 21.43 -6.03
N ASP A 58 -4.52 21.64 -7.31
CA ASP A 58 -4.95 22.91 -7.83
C ASP A 58 -6.35 23.24 -7.32
N SER A 59 -6.50 24.44 -6.76
CA SER A 59 -7.80 24.96 -6.37
C SER A 59 -8.65 25.19 -7.61
N VAL A 60 -9.93 24.81 -7.56
CA VAL A 60 -10.91 25.12 -8.62
C VAL A 60 -10.97 26.64 -8.87
N PHE A 61 -10.75 27.44 -7.84
CA PHE A 61 -10.71 28.91 -7.96
C PHE A 61 -9.47 29.41 -8.69
N ASP A 62 -8.31 28.77 -8.49
CA ASP A 62 -7.06 29.15 -9.17
C ASP A 62 -7.14 28.82 -10.67
N SER A 63 -7.88 27.79 -11.05
CA SER A 63 -8.13 27.43 -12.46
C SER A 63 -9.11 28.37 -13.18
N ALA A 64 -9.95 29.09 -12.43
CA ALA A 64 -10.93 30.03 -12.97
C ALA A 64 -10.36 31.46 -13.13
N VAL A 65 -9.18 31.75 -12.58
CA VAL A 65 -8.49 33.04 -12.76
C VAL A 65 -8.11 33.18 -14.24
N GLY A 66 -8.82 34.07 -14.96
CA GLY A 66 -8.60 34.35 -16.38
C GLY A 66 -9.67 33.80 -17.34
N MET A 67 -10.70 33.11 -16.85
CA MET A 67 -11.83 32.67 -17.69
C MET A 67 -12.88 33.77 -17.93
N ASP A 68 -12.86 34.86 -17.16
CA ASP A 68 -13.77 36.01 -17.29
C ASP A 68 -13.25 37.10 -18.25
N GLU A 69 -12.09 36.91 -18.90
CA GLU A 69 -11.63 37.82 -19.96
C GLU A 69 -12.47 37.60 -21.23
N ASP A 70 -13.59 38.32 -21.32
CA ASP A 70 -14.41 38.44 -22.51
C ASP A 70 -13.53 38.97 -23.68
N PRO A 71 -13.31 38.22 -24.78
CA PRO A 71 -12.49 38.67 -25.90
C PRO A 71 -13.20 39.67 -26.82
N SER A 72 -14.26 40.35 -26.34
CA SER A 72 -15.05 41.30 -27.11
C SER A 72 -14.93 42.72 -26.56
N GLU A 73 -13.73 43.27 -26.58
CA GLU A 73 -13.54 44.71 -26.78
C GLU A 73 -13.01 44.93 -28.19
N ASP A 74 -13.92 45.19 -29.14
CA ASP A 74 -13.67 45.96 -30.37
C ASP A 74 -15.00 46.55 -30.91
#